data_AF-A0ABD6FNC5-F1
#
_entry.id   AF-A0ABD6FNC5-F1
#
_cell.length_a   1.000
_cell.length_b   1.000
_cell.length_c   1.000
_cell.angle_alpha   90.00
_cell.angle_beta   90.00
_cell.angle_gamma   90.00
#
_symmetry.space_group_name_H-M   'P 1'
#
loop_
_entity.id
_entity.type
_entity.pdbx_description
1 polymer ?
#
loop_
_entity_poly.entity_id
_entity_poly.type
_entity_poly.pdbx_seq_one_letter_code
_entity_poly.pdbx_strand_id
1 'polypeptide(L)'
;MGFIQILVGTAKDAINSTFGDQYLDFLVPPDGLSDTAVVFPAVKQATNAGRGQNTRGSENIITNGSVIVVPEGYGLLTFQDGAVTGLVAEPGAYRWDSEDQNSKSVFSGGGLLSPTVTTSWERFKFGGRPGSQQLALFVNLKEIPNNKFGTQSPIYWDDAYLNAQAGAITRGTYVLKIVDPILFVKNLLPATYLTAGAQVFDLQDDNAVAEQLFSEVVGSLAGAFSRYVNDDDKGHRITKIQSDSVGFAKSLAAEVENNYSWESGRGLTITTATIIAIEYDEDTQALLSDVRKADALSGGRADTFLKQSVARGIEAAGSNEGGGGTGLAMMGVGMGAIGGVVPPTPGVGAGAAAPAQADPAAQLAQYKKMLDDGLITQEDFDALKKKTLGL
;
A
#
# COMPACT_ATOMS: atom_id res chain seq x y z
N MET A 1 -26.60 2.36 -33.90
CA MET A 1 -27.67 2.39 -32.89
C MET A 1 -27.05 2.70 -31.56
N GLY A 2 -27.50 3.74 -30.87
CA GLY A 2 -26.93 4.12 -29.58
C GLY A 2 -26.91 5.62 -29.38
N PHE A 3 -25.74 6.15 -29.05
CA PHE A 3 -25.54 7.55 -28.73
C PHE A 3 -24.97 8.33 -29.91
N ILE A 4 -25.44 9.56 -30.06
CA ILE A 4 -24.88 10.54 -30.99
C ILE A 4 -24.31 11.67 -30.14
N GLN A 5 -23.00 11.90 -30.23
CA GLN A 5 -22.39 13.03 -29.57
C GLN A 5 -22.93 14.33 -30.20
N ILE A 6 -23.56 15.15 -29.39
CA ILE A 6 -24.07 16.45 -29.83
C ILE A 6 -22.95 17.46 -29.55
N LEU A 7 -22.59 18.24 -30.56
CA LEU A 7 -21.57 19.28 -30.44
C LEU A 7 -22.16 20.45 -29.65
N VAL A 8 -22.23 20.28 -28.33
CA VAL A 8 -22.51 21.37 -27.43
C VAL A 8 -21.22 21.66 -26.68
N GLY A 9 -20.93 22.94 -26.43
CA GLY A 9 -19.96 23.29 -25.40
C GLY A 9 -20.23 22.49 -24.12
N THR A 10 -19.23 22.41 -23.25
CA THR A 10 -19.23 21.69 -21.96
C THR A 10 -20.62 21.36 -21.41
N ALA A 11 -20.87 20.16 -20.86
CA ALA A 11 -22.13 19.71 -20.23
C ALA A 11 -23.14 20.79 -19.74
N LYS A 12 -22.64 21.86 -19.10
CA LYS A 12 -23.36 23.05 -18.65
C LYS A 12 -23.97 23.92 -19.78
N ASP A 13 -23.27 24.09 -20.90
CA ASP A 13 -23.74 24.82 -22.07
C ASP A 13 -24.87 24.07 -22.77
N ALA A 14 -24.88 22.73 -22.71
CA ALA A 14 -25.96 21.91 -23.25
C ALA A 14 -27.29 22.14 -22.52
N ILE A 15 -27.22 22.23 -21.20
CA ILE A 15 -28.36 22.49 -20.32
C ILE A 15 -28.88 23.94 -20.49
N ASN A 16 -28.00 24.90 -20.78
CA ASN A 16 -28.34 26.33 -20.90
C ASN A 16 -28.60 26.82 -22.33
N SER A 17 -28.44 25.98 -23.36
CA SER A 17 -28.62 26.39 -24.76
C SER A 17 -30.08 26.45 -25.20
N THR A 18 -30.35 27.13 -26.31
CA THR A 18 -31.65 27.17 -27.01
C THR A 18 -32.14 25.79 -27.49
N PHE A 19 -31.31 24.74 -27.41
CA PHE A 19 -31.75 23.37 -27.63
C PHE A 19 -32.40 22.73 -26.39
N GLY A 20 -32.22 23.32 -25.20
CA GLY A 20 -32.94 22.98 -23.98
C GLY A 20 -34.47 23.02 -24.15
N ASP A 21 -34.95 23.92 -25.00
CA ASP A 21 -36.37 24.06 -25.36
C ASP A 21 -36.87 23.01 -26.37
N GLN A 22 -35.97 22.33 -27.10
CA GLN A 22 -36.33 21.36 -28.14
C GLN A 22 -36.24 19.90 -27.68
N TYR A 23 -35.42 19.60 -26.67
CA TYR A 23 -35.22 18.24 -26.20
C TYR A 23 -36.19 17.88 -25.07
N LEU A 24 -36.87 16.75 -25.26
CA LEU A 24 -38.00 16.31 -24.42
C LEU A 24 -37.59 15.91 -22.99
N ASP A 25 -36.34 15.48 -22.76
CA ASP A 25 -35.83 15.08 -21.45
C ASP A 25 -34.29 15.19 -21.39
N PHE A 26 -33.75 15.87 -20.36
CA PHE A 26 -32.31 15.88 -20.04
C PHE A 26 -32.04 14.92 -18.89
N LEU A 27 -31.05 14.04 -19.03
CA LEU A 27 -30.63 13.15 -17.95
C LEU A 27 -29.20 13.46 -17.49
N VAL A 28 -29.04 13.49 -16.17
CA VAL A 28 -27.78 13.80 -15.46
C VAL A 28 -27.59 12.86 -14.28
N PRO A 29 -26.37 12.77 -13.70
CA PRO A 29 -26.18 12.24 -12.36
C PRO A 29 -27.05 12.95 -11.31
N PRO A 30 -27.52 12.25 -10.26
CA PRO A 30 -28.19 12.88 -9.13
C PRO A 30 -27.31 13.94 -8.45
N ASP A 31 -27.94 14.97 -7.89
CA ASP A 31 -27.27 15.92 -7.01
C ASP A 31 -27.00 15.30 -5.64
N GLY A 32 -25.97 15.79 -4.94
CA GLY A 32 -25.70 15.41 -3.55
C GLY A 32 -25.15 14.00 -3.35
N LEU A 33 -24.55 13.40 -4.38
CA LEU A 33 -23.85 12.12 -4.27
C LEU A 33 -22.68 12.23 -3.27
N SER A 34 -22.51 11.19 -2.46
CA SER A 34 -21.35 11.04 -1.59
C SER A 34 -20.07 10.81 -2.42
N ASP A 35 -18.90 11.00 -1.79
CA ASP A 35 -17.61 10.69 -2.41
C ASP A 35 -17.41 9.18 -2.65
N THR A 36 -18.21 8.34 -2.00
CA THR A 36 -18.15 6.87 -2.06
C THR A 36 -19.27 6.22 -2.88
N ALA A 37 -20.17 7.03 -3.45
CA ALA A 37 -21.17 6.58 -4.42
C ALA A 37 -20.49 6.10 -5.71
N VAL A 38 -20.83 4.87 -6.12
CA VAL A 38 -20.22 4.23 -7.30
C VAL A 38 -21.19 4.11 -8.45
N VAL A 39 -22.43 3.67 -8.20
CA VAL A 39 -23.44 3.50 -9.25
C VAL A 39 -24.74 4.15 -8.84
N PHE A 40 -25.35 4.89 -9.76
CA PHE A 40 -26.57 5.62 -9.45
C PHE A 40 -27.45 5.81 -10.69
N PRO A 41 -28.77 5.89 -10.50
CA PRO A 41 -29.73 6.07 -11.59
C PRO A 41 -29.54 7.42 -12.28
N ALA A 42 -29.69 7.46 -13.60
CA ALA A 42 -29.81 8.72 -14.32
C ALA A 42 -31.12 9.42 -13.93
N VAL A 43 -31.04 10.69 -13.52
CA VAL A 43 -32.22 11.48 -13.14
C VAL A 43 -32.55 12.50 -14.19
N LYS A 44 -33.85 12.73 -14.39
CA LYS A 44 -34.32 13.76 -15.31
C LYS A 44 -34.12 15.14 -14.69
N GLN A 45 -33.33 16.00 -15.34
CA GLN A 45 -33.25 17.41 -14.99
C GLN A 45 -34.42 18.13 -15.65
N ALA A 46 -35.37 18.61 -14.85
CA ALA A 46 -36.55 19.30 -15.35
C ALA A 46 -36.18 20.69 -15.89
N THR A 47 -35.86 20.79 -17.19
CA THR A 47 -35.67 22.08 -17.87
C THR A 47 -36.97 22.70 -18.37
N ASN A 48 -38.12 22.09 -18.11
CA ASN A 48 -39.35 22.54 -18.74
C ASN A 48 -40.03 23.72 -18.02
N ALA A 49 -39.31 24.68 -17.42
CA ALA A 49 -39.85 25.94 -16.86
C ALA A 49 -41.25 25.84 -16.17
N GLY A 50 -41.50 24.78 -15.38
CA GLY A 50 -42.80 24.54 -14.73
C GLY A 50 -43.95 23.97 -15.61
N ARG A 51 -43.70 23.53 -16.84
CA ARG A 51 -44.68 23.03 -17.83
C ARG A 51 -44.56 21.54 -18.19
N GLY A 52 -43.67 20.79 -17.54
CA GLY A 52 -43.58 19.33 -17.70
C GLY A 52 -44.54 18.59 -16.77
N GLN A 53 -45.51 17.86 -17.31
CA GLN A 53 -46.47 17.04 -16.53
C GLN A 53 -45.88 15.74 -15.96
N ASN A 54 -44.58 15.48 -16.17
CA ASN A 54 -43.98 14.20 -15.85
C ASN A 54 -42.84 14.32 -14.82
N THR A 55 -43.16 14.82 -13.63
CA THR A 55 -42.32 14.70 -12.43
C THR A 55 -42.25 13.27 -11.88
N ARG A 56 -42.92 12.32 -12.54
CA ARG A 56 -42.95 10.88 -12.24
C ARG A 56 -42.66 10.02 -13.49
N GLY A 57 -41.90 10.56 -14.45
CA GLY A 57 -41.45 9.74 -15.59
C GLY A 57 -40.64 8.56 -15.05
N SER A 58 -40.82 7.37 -15.64
CA SER A 58 -40.15 6.14 -15.21
C SER A 58 -38.69 6.42 -14.89
N GLU A 59 -38.34 6.31 -13.61
CA GLU A 59 -37.02 6.67 -13.10
C GLU A 59 -35.96 5.95 -13.94
N ASN A 60 -34.87 6.64 -14.25
CA ASN A 60 -33.74 6.13 -15.03
C ASN A 60 -34.04 5.41 -16.36
N ILE A 61 -35.20 5.66 -16.99
CA ILE A 61 -35.49 5.20 -18.35
C ILE A 61 -35.24 6.32 -19.36
N ILE A 62 -34.38 6.06 -20.34
CA ILE A 62 -34.17 6.92 -21.50
C ILE A 62 -35.06 6.47 -22.66
N THR A 63 -35.58 7.43 -23.42
CA THR A 63 -36.33 7.17 -24.66
C THR A 63 -35.64 7.80 -25.87
N ASN A 64 -35.92 7.32 -27.09
CA ASN A 64 -35.40 7.95 -28.32
C ASN A 64 -35.61 9.48 -28.31
N GLY A 65 -34.54 10.21 -28.63
CA GLY A 65 -34.50 11.68 -28.58
C GLY A 65 -34.05 12.27 -27.24
N SER A 66 -33.95 11.48 -26.17
CA SER A 66 -33.44 11.96 -24.86
C SER A 66 -31.99 12.41 -24.98
N VAL A 67 -31.63 13.47 -24.26
CA VAL A 67 -30.26 13.95 -24.17
C VAL A 67 -29.69 13.57 -22.81
N ILE A 68 -28.55 12.88 -22.82
CA ILE A 68 -27.83 12.49 -21.61
C ILE A 68 -26.55 13.31 -21.56
N VAL A 69 -26.31 13.93 -20.42
CA VAL A 69 -25.11 14.72 -20.17
C VAL A 69 -24.20 13.90 -19.24
N VAL A 70 -23.05 13.50 -19.77
CA VAL A 70 -22.03 12.72 -19.06
C VAL A 70 -20.95 13.69 -18.58
N PRO A 71 -20.81 13.94 -17.26
CA PRO A 71 -19.77 14.79 -16.74
C PRO A 71 -18.41 14.08 -16.71
N GLU A 72 -17.34 14.86 -16.52
CA GLU A 72 -16.00 14.30 -16.35
C GLU A 72 -15.92 13.40 -15.11
N GLY A 73 -15.19 12.27 -15.24
CA GLY A 73 -15.04 11.29 -14.18
C GLY A 73 -16.25 10.37 -13.98
N TYR A 74 -17.26 10.44 -14.84
CA TYR A 74 -18.40 9.54 -14.82
C TYR A 74 -18.55 8.83 -16.16
N GLY A 75 -19.03 7.59 -16.11
CA GLY A 75 -19.47 6.82 -17.27
C GLY A 75 -20.97 6.60 -17.23
N LEU A 76 -21.58 6.47 -18.40
CA LEU A 76 -22.98 6.10 -18.58
C LEU A 76 -23.03 4.69 -19.17
N LEU A 77 -23.85 3.83 -18.58
CA LEU A 77 -24.22 2.52 -19.10
C LEU A 77 -25.72 2.49 -19.37
N THR A 78 -26.10 1.89 -20.50
CA THR A 78 -27.51 1.60 -20.78
C THR A 78 -27.78 0.12 -20.90
N PHE A 79 -28.99 -0.27 -20.50
CA PHE A 79 -29.41 -1.66 -20.48
C PHE A 79 -30.81 -1.87 -21.04
N GLN A 80 -30.99 -3.04 -21.65
CA GLN A 80 -32.28 -3.61 -21.98
C GLN A 80 -32.26 -5.09 -21.64
N ASP A 81 -33.29 -5.56 -20.96
CA ASP A 81 -33.46 -6.97 -20.57
C ASP A 81 -32.20 -7.52 -19.85
N GLY A 82 -31.54 -6.67 -19.07
CA GLY A 82 -30.32 -7.00 -18.32
C GLY A 82 -29.03 -7.07 -19.16
N ALA A 83 -29.09 -6.88 -20.47
CA ALA A 83 -27.93 -6.82 -21.35
C ALA A 83 -27.53 -5.37 -21.65
N VAL A 84 -26.23 -5.14 -21.91
CA VAL A 84 -25.68 -3.80 -22.09
C VAL A 84 -25.96 -3.32 -23.52
N THR A 85 -26.59 -2.17 -23.66
CA THR A 85 -26.91 -1.58 -24.98
C THR A 85 -26.02 -0.40 -25.34
N GLY A 86 -25.32 0.18 -24.35
CA GLY A 86 -24.48 1.34 -24.56
C GLY A 86 -23.50 1.60 -23.43
N LEU A 87 -22.34 2.18 -23.77
CA LEU A 87 -21.33 2.70 -22.86
C LEU A 87 -20.86 4.08 -23.38
N VAL A 88 -20.89 5.08 -22.51
CA VAL A 88 -20.27 6.39 -22.77
C VAL A 88 -19.39 6.73 -21.57
N ALA A 89 -18.08 6.74 -21.78
CA ALA A 89 -17.08 7.07 -20.76
C ALA A 89 -16.29 8.34 -21.07
N GLU A 90 -16.67 9.04 -22.15
CA GLU A 90 -16.17 10.36 -22.47
C GLU A 90 -17.14 11.44 -21.95
N PRO A 91 -16.63 12.55 -21.39
CA PRO A 91 -17.48 13.64 -20.99
C PRO A 91 -18.09 14.32 -22.21
N GLY A 92 -19.39 14.62 -22.15
CA GLY A 92 -20.10 15.27 -23.25
C GLY A 92 -21.61 15.15 -23.15
N ALA A 93 -22.30 15.73 -24.14
CA ALA A 93 -23.74 15.59 -24.32
C ALA A 93 -24.03 14.61 -25.46
N TYR A 94 -24.94 13.67 -25.21
CA TYR A 94 -25.23 12.57 -26.12
C TYR A 94 -26.73 12.43 -26.31
N ARG A 95 -27.20 12.39 -27.56
CA ARG A 95 -28.58 12.04 -27.89
C ARG A 95 -28.70 10.53 -27.99
N TRP A 96 -29.66 9.95 -27.30
CA TRP A 96 -30.03 8.56 -27.53
C TRP A 96 -30.93 8.44 -28.77
N ASP A 97 -30.50 7.63 -29.73
CA ASP A 97 -31.23 7.36 -30.96
C ASP A 97 -30.99 5.91 -31.43
N SER A 98 -32.02 5.08 -31.32
CA SER A 98 -31.95 3.69 -31.73
C SER A 98 -32.04 3.49 -33.25
N GLU A 99 -32.40 4.51 -34.03
CA GLU A 99 -32.69 4.39 -35.47
C GLU A 99 -31.65 5.08 -36.36
N ASP A 100 -30.94 6.08 -35.84
CA ASP A 100 -29.93 6.83 -36.59
C ASP A 100 -28.70 5.96 -36.94
N GLN A 101 -28.23 6.07 -38.18
CA GLN A 101 -27.04 5.35 -38.68
C GLN A 101 -25.73 5.84 -38.08
N ASN A 102 -25.67 7.10 -37.63
CA ASN A 102 -24.47 7.71 -37.04
C ASN A 102 -24.31 7.42 -35.55
N SER A 103 -25.32 6.81 -34.93
CA SER A 103 -25.32 6.50 -33.51
C SER A 103 -24.35 5.35 -33.19
N LYS A 104 -23.49 5.56 -32.19
CA LYS A 104 -22.52 4.57 -31.71
C LYS A 104 -22.91 4.06 -30.34
N SER A 105 -22.70 2.77 -30.09
CA SER A 105 -23.02 2.16 -28.80
C SER A 105 -21.90 2.34 -27.78
N VAL A 106 -20.66 2.64 -28.22
CA VAL A 106 -19.50 2.78 -27.33
C VAL A 106 -18.77 4.08 -27.65
N PHE A 107 -18.56 4.90 -26.61
CA PHE A 107 -17.64 6.03 -26.57
C PHE A 107 -16.69 5.82 -25.40
N SER A 108 -15.44 5.44 -25.67
CA SER A 108 -14.46 5.05 -24.65
C SER A 108 -13.04 5.55 -24.95
N GLY A 109 -12.93 6.66 -25.69
CA GLY A 109 -11.71 7.27 -26.22
C GLY A 109 -10.48 7.09 -25.35
N GLY A 110 -9.47 6.48 -25.97
CA GLY A 110 -8.21 5.98 -25.39
C GLY A 110 -7.68 6.67 -24.14
N GLY A 111 -7.69 5.95 -23.02
CA GLY A 111 -6.71 6.12 -21.93
C GLY A 111 -7.25 5.97 -20.50
N LEU A 112 -8.53 6.24 -20.26
CA LEU A 112 -9.10 6.24 -18.90
C LEU A 112 -9.63 4.88 -18.44
N LEU A 113 -10.01 4.02 -19.38
CA LEU A 113 -10.56 2.69 -19.13
C LEU A 113 -9.55 1.58 -19.42
N SER A 114 -9.72 0.45 -18.75
CA SER A 114 -8.92 -0.76 -18.99
C SER A 114 -9.13 -1.31 -20.40
N PRO A 115 -8.12 -1.93 -21.03
CA PRO A 115 -8.29 -2.71 -22.26
C PRO A 115 -9.38 -3.78 -22.16
N THR A 116 -9.70 -4.25 -20.94
CA THR A 116 -10.75 -5.27 -20.71
C THR A 116 -12.13 -4.79 -21.12
N VAL A 117 -12.38 -3.48 -21.17
CA VAL A 117 -13.70 -2.93 -21.53
C VAL A 117 -14.17 -3.39 -22.90
N THR A 118 -13.25 -3.54 -23.86
CA THR A 118 -13.61 -4.05 -25.20
C THR A 118 -14.05 -5.51 -25.13
N THR A 119 -13.35 -6.33 -24.35
CA THR A 119 -13.72 -7.74 -24.12
C THR A 119 -15.04 -7.85 -23.37
N SER A 120 -15.24 -7.04 -22.33
CA SER A 120 -16.47 -6.96 -21.55
C SER A 120 -17.65 -6.52 -22.42
N TRP A 121 -17.44 -5.52 -23.29
CA TRP A 121 -18.43 -5.08 -24.26
C TRP A 121 -18.85 -6.23 -25.17
N GLU A 122 -17.91 -6.91 -25.82
CA GLU A 122 -18.21 -8.02 -26.72
C GLU A 122 -18.94 -9.17 -26.00
N ARG A 123 -18.64 -9.41 -24.73
CA ARG A 123 -19.27 -10.46 -23.91
C ARG A 123 -20.68 -10.12 -23.45
N PHE A 124 -20.96 -8.87 -23.09
CA PHE A 124 -22.20 -8.48 -22.42
C PHE A 124 -23.13 -7.60 -23.25
N LYS A 125 -22.70 -7.17 -24.44
CA LYS A 125 -23.54 -6.37 -25.32
C LYS A 125 -24.81 -7.10 -25.73
N PHE A 126 -25.86 -6.32 -25.93
CA PHE A 126 -27.12 -6.80 -26.50
C PHE A 126 -26.91 -7.24 -27.96
N GLY A 127 -27.31 -8.47 -28.27
CA GLY A 127 -27.12 -9.05 -29.61
C GLY A 127 -28.14 -8.61 -30.67
N GLY A 128 -29.20 -7.90 -30.26
CA GLY A 128 -30.29 -7.44 -31.13
C GLY A 128 -30.26 -5.94 -31.41
N ARG A 129 -31.36 -5.42 -31.98
CA ARG A 129 -31.58 -3.97 -32.05
C ARG A 129 -32.13 -3.48 -30.71
N PRO A 130 -31.44 -2.58 -29.98
CA PRO A 130 -31.99 -1.99 -28.78
C PRO A 130 -33.32 -1.29 -29.07
N GLY A 131 -34.31 -1.50 -28.21
CA GLY A 131 -35.60 -0.85 -28.25
C GLY A 131 -35.51 0.63 -27.93
N SER A 132 -36.62 1.33 -28.12
CA SER A 132 -36.71 2.77 -27.92
C SER A 132 -36.59 3.20 -26.46
N GLN A 133 -36.77 2.28 -25.50
CA GLN A 133 -36.64 2.53 -24.06
C GLN A 133 -35.48 1.71 -23.48
N GLN A 134 -34.61 2.36 -22.70
CA GLN A 134 -33.46 1.72 -22.06
C GLN A 134 -33.34 2.20 -20.62
N LEU A 135 -32.85 1.33 -19.74
CA LEU A 135 -32.36 1.74 -18.43
C LEU A 135 -31.05 2.52 -18.60
N ALA A 136 -30.84 3.58 -17.85
CA ALA A 136 -29.60 4.38 -17.85
C ALA A 136 -29.04 4.52 -16.43
N LEU A 137 -27.81 4.05 -16.25
CA LEU A 137 -27.09 4.14 -14.98
C LEU A 137 -25.77 4.87 -15.19
N PHE A 138 -25.40 5.71 -14.24
CA PHE A 138 -24.09 6.30 -14.19
C PHE A 138 -23.18 5.50 -13.27
N VAL A 139 -21.90 5.45 -13.62
CA VAL A 139 -20.83 4.82 -12.87
C VAL A 139 -19.75 5.86 -12.58
N ASN A 140 -19.30 5.94 -11.34
CA ASN A 140 -18.18 6.79 -10.94
C ASN A 140 -16.86 6.15 -11.41
N LEU A 141 -16.13 6.86 -12.28
CA LEU A 141 -14.83 6.46 -12.82
C LEU A 141 -13.66 7.20 -12.14
N LYS A 142 -13.97 8.11 -11.21
CA LYS A 142 -12.96 8.78 -10.38
C LYS A 142 -12.37 7.81 -9.37
N GLU A 143 -11.31 8.25 -8.73
CA GLU A 143 -10.85 7.63 -7.50
C GLU A 143 -11.92 7.81 -6.41
N ILE A 144 -12.21 6.71 -5.70
CA ILE A 144 -13.18 6.61 -4.62
C ILE A 144 -12.39 6.53 -3.31
N PRO A 145 -12.21 7.66 -2.61
CA PRO A 145 -11.32 7.73 -1.46
C PRO A 145 -11.97 7.20 -0.18
N ASN A 146 -11.19 7.22 0.91
CA ASN A 146 -11.67 7.05 2.28
C ASN A 146 -12.29 5.68 2.62
N ASN A 147 -11.96 4.62 1.87
CA ASN A 147 -12.30 3.26 2.30
C ASN A 147 -11.37 2.86 3.44
N LYS A 148 -11.91 2.63 4.64
CA LYS A 148 -11.11 2.33 5.84
C LYS A 148 -10.97 0.83 6.00
N PHE A 149 -9.81 0.40 6.49
CA PHE A 149 -9.60 -0.99 6.91
C PHE A 149 -8.87 -1.08 8.24
N GLY A 150 -9.09 -2.21 8.92
CA GLY A 150 -8.41 -2.56 10.14
C GLY A 150 -8.51 -4.06 10.39
N THR A 151 -7.42 -4.68 10.85
CA THR A 151 -7.43 -6.09 11.25
C THR A 151 -7.88 -6.22 12.71
N GLN A 152 -8.75 -7.19 13.01
CA GLN A 152 -9.20 -7.45 14.40
C GLN A 152 -8.16 -8.25 15.21
N SER A 153 -7.34 -9.03 14.50
CA SER A 153 -6.25 -9.84 15.06
C SER A 153 -4.97 -9.56 14.28
N PRO A 154 -3.80 -9.90 14.85
CA PRO A 154 -2.55 -9.84 14.12
C PRO A 154 -2.61 -10.68 12.84
N ILE A 155 -2.17 -10.10 11.74
CA ILE A 155 -1.85 -10.82 10.50
C ILE A 155 -0.36 -11.14 10.50
N TYR A 156 0.02 -12.24 9.86
CA TYR A 156 1.40 -12.72 9.84
C TYR A 156 1.92 -12.85 8.42
N TRP A 157 3.19 -12.51 8.20
CA TRP A 157 3.85 -12.60 6.91
C TRP A 157 5.35 -12.90 7.06
N ASP A 158 5.95 -13.49 6.03
CA ASP A 158 7.39 -13.72 6.00
C ASP A 158 8.14 -12.43 5.61
N ASP A 159 9.10 -12.02 6.44
CA ASP A 159 9.89 -10.80 6.25
C ASP A 159 11.38 -11.15 5.99
N ALA A 160 11.87 -10.80 4.80
CA ALA A 160 13.24 -11.10 4.39
C ALA A 160 14.32 -10.38 5.22
N TYR A 161 14.03 -9.22 5.81
CA TYR A 161 15.02 -8.51 6.61
C TYR A 161 15.13 -9.05 8.03
N LEU A 162 14.00 -9.45 8.61
CA LEU A 162 14.01 -10.16 9.88
C LEU A 162 14.45 -11.63 9.73
N ASN A 163 14.38 -12.17 8.51
CA ASN A 163 14.57 -13.59 8.21
C ASN A 163 13.70 -14.47 9.12
N ALA A 164 12.47 -14.00 9.36
CA ALA A 164 11.50 -14.56 10.28
C ALA A 164 10.10 -14.12 9.87
N GLN A 165 9.09 -14.74 10.49
CA GLN A 165 7.73 -14.26 10.39
C GLN A 165 7.57 -12.99 11.25
N ALA A 166 6.90 -11.99 10.68
CA ALA A 166 6.45 -10.80 11.39
C ALA A 166 4.94 -10.85 11.57
N GLY A 167 4.45 -10.36 12.71
CA GLY A 167 3.04 -10.24 13.02
C GLY A 167 2.66 -8.81 13.41
N ALA A 168 1.51 -8.33 12.92
CA ALA A 168 1.00 -7.01 13.31
C ALA A 168 -0.51 -6.85 13.17
N ILE A 169 -1.08 -6.00 14.01
CA ILE A 169 -2.38 -5.39 13.78
C ILE A 169 -2.18 -4.13 12.95
N THR A 170 -2.98 -3.96 11.91
CA THR A 170 -2.81 -2.84 10.97
C THR A 170 -4.11 -2.11 10.75
N ARG A 171 -4.03 -0.79 10.56
CA ARG A 171 -5.17 0.05 10.16
C ARG A 171 -4.73 1.06 9.11
N GLY A 172 -5.64 1.38 8.20
CA GLY A 172 -5.35 2.26 7.10
C GLY A 172 -6.56 2.67 6.30
N THR A 173 -6.28 3.29 5.17
CA THR A 173 -7.28 3.65 4.16
C THR A 173 -6.81 3.25 2.78
N TYR A 174 -7.72 2.90 1.90
CA TYR A 174 -7.44 2.62 0.50
C TYR A 174 -8.38 3.38 -0.42
N VAL A 175 -7.92 3.58 -1.64
CA VAL A 175 -8.62 4.28 -2.71
C VAL A 175 -8.95 3.25 -3.79
N LEU A 176 -10.22 3.17 -4.14
CA LEU A 176 -10.71 2.31 -5.21
C LEU A 176 -10.87 3.10 -6.50
N LYS A 177 -10.79 2.42 -7.64
CA LYS A 177 -11.15 2.99 -8.93
C LYS A 177 -11.83 1.94 -9.80
N ILE A 178 -12.91 2.34 -10.46
CA ILE A 178 -13.55 1.53 -11.49
C ILE A 178 -12.80 1.71 -12.80
N VAL A 179 -12.29 0.61 -13.34
CA VAL A 179 -11.50 0.58 -14.59
C VAL A 179 -12.24 -0.10 -15.73
N ASP A 180 -13.22 -0.96 -15.41
CA ASP A 180 -14.15 -1.55 -16.35
C ASP A 180 -15.59 -1.49 -15.79
N PRO A 181 -16.37 -0.46 -16.14
CA PRO A 181 -17.70 -0.26 -15.58
C PRO A 181 -18.69 -1.35 -16.03
N ILE A 182 -18.47 -1.97 -17.20
CA ILE A 182 -19.33 -3.06 -17.68
C ILE A 182 -19.13 -4.28 -16.78
N LEU A 183 -17.86 -4.67 -16.56
CA LEU A 183 -17.52 -5.83 -15.76
C LEU A 183 -17.96 -5.67 -14.30
N PHE A 184 -17.76 -4.47 -13.75
CA PHE A 184 -18.22 -4.10 -12.40
C PHE A 184 -19.73 -4.29 -12.25
N VAL A 185 -20.51 -3.69 -13.15
CA VAL A 185 -21.97 -3.79 -13.09
C VAL A 185 -22.46 -5.23 -13.31
N LYS A 186 -21.85 -5.96 -14.25
CA LYS A 186 -22.35 -7.29 -14.65
C LYS A 186 -21.98 -8.41 -13.68
N ASN A 187 -20.83 -8.32 -13.00
CA ASN A 187 -20.32 -9.41 -12.17
C ASN A 187 -20.43 -9.14 -10.67
N LEU A 188 -20.42 -7.88 -10.23
CA LEU A 188 -20.33 -7.54 -8.82
C LEU A 188 -21.62 -6.92 -8.27
N LEU A 189 -22.32 -6.10 -9.05
CA LEU A 189 -23.52 -5.41 -8.59
C LEU A 189 -24.76 -6.33 -8.59
N PRO A 190 -25.49 -6.40 -7.46
CA PRO A 190 -26.77 -7.10 -7.39
C PRO A 190 -27.81 -6.48 -8.32
N ALA A 191 -28.71 -7.33 -8.82
CA ALA A 191 -29.77 -6.90 -9.74
C ALA A 191 -30.68 -5.79 -9.17
N THR A 192 -30.78 -5.66 -7.84
CA THR A 192 -31.54 -4.59 -7.16
C THR A 192 -31.04 -3.18 -7.47
N TYR A 193 -29.77 -3.05 -7.88
CA TYR A 193 -29.18 -1.77 -8.31
C TYR A 193 -29.29 -1.56 -9.83
N LEU A 194 -29.84 -2.53 -10.56
CA LEU A 194 -29.91 -2.58 -12.02
C LEU A 194 -31.36 -2.56 -12.53
N THR A 195 -32.24 -1.90 -11.79
CA THR A 195 -33.67 -1.76 -12.12
C THR A 195 -34.07 -0.29 -12.26
N ALA A 196 -35.25 -0.06 -12.83
CA ALA A 196 -35.89 1.25 -12.77
C ALA A 196 -36.18 1.63 -11.30
N GLY A 197 -35.86 2.85 -10.92
CA GLY A 197 -35.93 3.34 -9.54
C GLY A 197 -34.92 2.70 -8.58
N ALA A 198 -33.81 2.16 -9.11
CA ALA A 198 -32.74 1.62 -8.29
C ALA A 198 -32.16 2.71 -7.36
N GLN A 199 -31.87 2.31 -6.12
CA GLN A 199 -31.16 3.17 -5.18
C GLN A 199 -29.69 3.37 -5.59
N VAL A 200 -29.05 4.40 -5.05
CA VAL A 200 -27.61 4.61 -5.21
C VAL A 200 -26.87 3.46 -4.55
N PHE A 201 -25.88 2.90 -5.24
CA PHE A 201 -24.92 1.98 -4.65
C PHE A 201 -23.72 2.77 -4.12
N ASP A 202 -23.54 2.74 -2.81
CA ASP A 202 -22.45 3.35 -2.08
C ASP A 202 -21.61 2.28 -1.38
N LEU A 203 -20.29 2.44 -1.39
CA LEU A 203 -19.36 1.54 -0.70
C LEU A 203 -19.40 1.69 0.83
N GLN A 204 -19.93 2.78 1.37
CA GLN A 204 -20.08 2.98 2.82
C GLN A 204 -21.43 2.55 3.37
N ASP A 205 -22.39 2.23 2.49
CA ASP A 205 -23.67 1.69 2.93
C ASP A 205 -23.53 0.25 3.41
N ASP A 206 -24.42 -0.16 4.31
CA ASP A 206 -24.50 -1.54 4.80
C ASP A 206 -25.02 -2.47 3.70
N ASN A 207 -24.10 -2.99 2.88
CA ASN A 207 -24.41 -3.90 1.79
C ASN A 207 -23.37 -5.02 1.66
N ALA A 208 -23.84 -6.19 1.25
CA ALA A 208 -23.02 -7.40 1.16
C ALA A 208 -21.83 -7.29 0.19
N VAL A 209 -21.94 -6.45 -0.85
CA VAL A 209 -20.83 -6.24 -1.79
C VAL A 209 -19.70 -5.47 -1.12
N ALA A 210 -20.01 -4.36 -0.44
CA ALA A 210 -19.03 -3.59 0.30
C ALA A 210 -18.34 -4.42 1.38
N GLU A 211 -19.10 -5.21 2.14
CA GLU A 211 -18.57 -6.13 3.16
C GLU A 211 -17.64 -7.20 2.54
N GLN A 212 -18.03 -7.76 1.40
CA GLN A 212 -17.21 -8.73 0.68
C GLN A 212 -15.90 -8.09 0.19
N LEU A 213 -15.97 -6.93 -0.47
CA LEU A 213 -14.77 -6.23 -0.94
C LEU A 213 -13.83 -5.88 0.22
N PHE A 214 -14.38 -5.41 1.34
CA PHE A 214 -13.61 -5.15 2.55
C PHE A 214 -12.90 -6.41 3.06
N SER A 215 -13.62 -7.54 3.13
CA SER A 215 -13.07 -8.82 3.61
C SER A 215 -11.95 -9.34 2.70
N GLU A 216 -12.09 -9.17 1.39
CA GLU A 216 -11.08 -9.56 0.40
C GLU A 216 -9.80 -8.68 0.49
N VAL A 217 -9.94 -7.39 0.81
CA VAL A 217 -8.80 -6.51 1.12
C VAL A 217 -8.09 -6.99 2.37
N VAL A 218 -8.83 -7.21 3.46
CA VAL A 218 -8.27 -7.68 4.73
C VAL A 218 -7.56 -9.03 4.56
N GLY A 219 -8.17 -9.96 3.81
CA GLY A 219 -7.60 -11.27 3.51
C GLY A 219 -6.32 -11.19 2.67
N SER A 220 -6.15 -10.14 1.86
CA SER A 220 -4.97 -9.93 1.02
C SER A 220 -3.82 -9.21 1.73
N LEU A 221 -4.05 -8.65 2.94
CA LEU A 221 -3.05 -7.83 3.61
C LEU A 221 -1.76 -8.62 3.90
N ALA A 222 -1.85 -9.83 4.46
CA ALA A 222 -0.66 -10.62 4.79
C ALA A 222 0.26 -10.84 3.58
N GLY A 223 -0.33 -11.22 2.44
CA GLY A 223 0.37 -11.34 1.16
C GLY A 223 0.96 -10.01 0.71
N ALA A 224 0.23 -8.90 0.88
CA ALA A 224 0.67 -7.59 0.43
C ALA A 224 1.87 -7.08 1.24
N PHE A 225 1.86 -7.31 2.56
CA PHE A 225 2.98 -7.05 3.45
C PHE A 225 4.20 -7.88 3.05
N SER A 226 4.04 -9.20 2.89
CA SER A 226 5.11 -10.10 2.42
C SER A 226 5.68 -9.63 1.08
N ARG A 227 4.83 -9.42 0.07
CA ARG A 227 5.24 -8.98 -1.27
C ARG A 227 6.02 -7.67 -1.22
N TYR A 228 5.57 -6.70 -0.44
CA TYR A 228 6.22 -5.40 -0.35
C TYR A 228 7.61 -5.49 0.31
N VAL A 229 7.75 -6.21 1.42
CA VAL A 229 9.05 -6.31 2.13
C VAL A 229 10.02 -7.27 1.44
N ASN A 230 9.53 -8.18 0.61
CA ASN A 230 10.37 -9.12 -0.12
C ASN A 230 10.74 -8.61 -1.54
N ASP A 231 10.34 -7.40 -1.90
CA ASP A 231 10.74 -6.73 -3.14
C ASP A 231 12.13 -6.10 -2.99
N ASP A 232 13.08 -6.54 -3.82
CA ASP A 232 14.48 -6.08 -3.85
C ASP A 232 14.57 -4.55 -4.03
N ASP A 233 13.69 -3.96 -4.85
CA ASP A 233 13.66 -2.52 -5.13
C ASP A 233 13.25 -1.69 -3.90
N LYS A 234 12.61 -2.34 -2.91
CA LYS A 234 12.19 -1.71 -1.65
C LYS A 234 13.26 -1.84 -0.56
N GLY A 235 14.36 -2.54 -0.82
CA GLY A 235 15.47 -2.70 0.12
C GLY A 235 15.10 -3.46 1.39
N HIS A 236 14.05 -4.28 1.30
CA HIS A 236 13.55 -5.19 2.32
C HIS A 236 13.26 -4.61 3.70
N ARG A 237 12.93 -3.33 3.83
CA ARG A 237 12.69 -2.73 5.16
C ARG A 237 11.20 -2.62 5.47
N ILE A 238 10.76 -3.37 6.47
CA ILE A 238 9.42 -3.28 7.07
C ILE A 238 9.02 -1.86 7.49
N THR A 239 9.99 -1.01 7.85
CA THR A 239 9.75 0.39 8.23
C THR A 239 9.40 1.30 7.05
N LYS A 240 9.68 0.90 5.81
CA LYS A 240 9.36 1.70 4.61
C LYS A 240 7.89 1.61 4.21
N ILE A 241 7.18 0.58 4.67
CA ILE A 241 5.77 0.34 4.35
C ILE A 241 4.93 1.59 4.59
N GLN A 242 5.10 2.25 5.75
CA GLN A 242 4.33 3.45 6.10
C GLN A 242 4.69 4.67 5.25
N SER A 243 5.90 4.74 4.68
CA SER A 243 6.36 5.88 3.88
C SER A 243 6.06 5.76 2.38
N ASP A 244 5.73 4.56 1.90
CA ASP A 244 5.55 4.26 0.47
C ASP A 244 4.13 3.72 0.20
N SER A 245 3.14 4.61 0.37
CA SER A 245 1.73 4.27 0.18
C SER A 245 1.42 3.76 -1.23
N VAL A 246 2.08 4.31 -2.25
CA VAL A 246 1.89 3.88 -3.65
C VAL A 246 2.53 2.51 -3.90
N GLY A 247 3.74 2.26 -3.41
CA GLY A 247 4.39 0.97 -3.54
C GLY A 247 3.63 -0.14 -2.81
N PHE A 248 3.16 0.13 -1.59
CA PHE A 248 2.34 -0.81 -0.85
C PHE A 248 0.99 -1.05 -1.54
N ALA A 249 0.36 0.00 -2.09
CA ALA A 249 -0.87 -0.15 -2.88
C ALA A 249 -0.71 -1.11 -4.06
N LYS A 250 0.42 -1.03 -4.78
CA LYS A 250 0.71 -1.97 -5.87
C LYS A 250 0.83 -3.40 -5.38
N SER A 251 1.49 -3.62 -4.25
CA SER A 251 1.56 -4.95 -3.64
C SER A 251 0.19 -5.47 -3.24
N LEU A 252 -0.64 -4.62 -2.61
CA LEU A 252 -2.00 -4.96 -2.22
C LEU A 252 -2.90 -5.25 -3.43
N ALA A 253 -2.87 -4.39 -4.45
CA ALA A 253 -3.63 -4.58 -5.69
C ALA A 253 -3.23 -5.88 -6.39
N ALA A 254 -1.94 -6.21 -6.43
CA ALA A 254 -1.46 -7.45 -7.03
C ALA A 254 -1.96 -8.70 -6.27
N GLU A 255 -1.95 -8.67 -4.94
CA GLU A 255 -2.47 -9.79 -4.14
C GLU A 255 -3.98 -9.94 -4.27
N VAL A 256 -4.70 -8.83 -4.26
CA VAL A 256 -6.15 -8.82 -4.48
C VAL A 256 -6.49 -9.35 -5.88
N GLU A 257 -5.72 -8.98 -6.89
CA GLU A 257 -5.88 -9.50 -8.25
C GLU A 257 -5.62 -11.01 -8.33
N ASN A 258 -4.53 -11.49 -7.71
CA ASN A 258 -4.19 -12.91 -7.72
C ASN A 258 -5.23 -13.77 -6.99
N ASN A 259 -5.76 -13.27 -5.87
CA ASN A 259 -6.66 -14.03 -5.01
C ASN A 259 -8.12 -13.93 -5.45
N TYR A 260 -8.53 -12.79 -6.02
CA TYR A 260 -9.95 -12.46 -6.24
C TYR A 260 -10.27 -11.87 -7.62
N SER A 261 -9.26 -11.64 -8.46
CA SER A 261 -9.40 -11.12 -9.84
C SER A 261 -10.25 -9.85 -9.92
N TRP A 262 -9.93 -8.86 -9.10
CA TRP A 262 -10.69 -7.60 -9.06
C TRP A 262 -10.62 -6.83 -10.37
N GLU A 263 -9.44 -6.66 -10.95
CA GLU A 263 -9.27 -5.88 -12.16
C GLU A 263 -9.79 -6.66 -13.37
N SER A 264 -9.29 -7.89 -13.55
CA SER A 264 -9.62 -8.71 -14.73
C SER A 264 -11.00 -9.37 -14.69
N GLY A 265 -11.54 -9.60 -13.49
CA GLY A 265 -12.80 -10.32 -13.27
C GLY A 265 -13.96 -9.44 -12.81
N ARG A 266 -13.69 -8.30 -12.18
CA ARG A 266 -14.72 -7.42 -11.57
C ARG A 266 -14.61 -5.95 -11.96
N GLY A 267 -13.60 -5.54 -12.71
CA GLY A 267 -13.49 -4.18 -13.26
C GLY A 267 -13.18 -3.08 -12.26
N LEU A 268 -12.60 -3.40 -11.10
CA LEU A 268 -12.15 -2.44 -10.09
C LEU A 268 -10.70 -2.72 -9.67
N THR A 269 -10.02 -1.70 -9.16
CA THR A 269 -8.63 -1.84 -8.66
C THR A 269 -8.38 -0.90 -7.48
N ILE A 270 -7.31 -1.18 -6.73
CA ILE A 270 -6.82 -0.33 -5.65
C ILE A 270 -5.70 0.56 -6.21
N THR A 271 -5.87 1.88 -6.17
CA THR A 271 -4.86 2.81 -6.70
C THR A 271 -3.85 3.23 -5.64
N THR A 272 -4.33 3.46 -4.41
CA THR A 272 -3.52 3.89 -3.27
C THR A 272 -3.96 3.18 -1.99
N ALA A 273 -3.01 2.85 -1.12
CA ALA A 273 -3.25 2.27 0.18
C ALA A 273 -2.30 2.93 1.19
N THR A 274 -2.86 3.60 2.18
CA THR A 274 -2.12 4.29 3.23
C THR A 274 -2.25 3.53 4.52
N ILE A 275 -1.13 3.07 5.07
CA ILE A 275 -1.09 2.48 6.40
C ILE A 275 -0.97 3.59 7.44
N ILE A 276 -2.02 3.75 8.25
CA ILE A 276 -2.08 4.79 9.29
C ILE A 276 -1.35 4.31 10.56
N ALA A 277 -1.51 3.04 10.93
CA ALA A 277 -0.76 2.46 12.03
C ALA A 277 -0.47 0.97 11.81
N ILE A 278 0.67 0.56 12.36
CA ILE A 278 1.12 -0.83 12.45
C ILE A 278 1.50 -1.06 13.90
N GLU A 279 0.82 -1.99 14.55
CA GLU A 279 1.07 -2.42 15.91
C GLU A 279 1.61 -3.85 15.85
N TYR A 280 2.94 -3.97 15.81
CA TYR A 280 3.59 -5.29 15.76
C TYR A 280 3.37 -6.05 17.08
N ASP A 281 3.26 -7.37 16.98
CA ASP A 281 3.17 -8.25 18.14
C ASP A 281 4.47 -8.27 18.97
N GLU A 282 4.40 -8.88 20.15
CA GLU A 282 5.51 -8.89 21.12
C GLU A 282 6.79 -9.52 20.55
N ASP A 283 6.66 -10.65 19.85
CA ASP A 283 7.77 -11.38 19.26
C ASP A 283 8.46 -10.57 18.16
N THR A 284 7.68 -9.92 17.30
CA THR A 284 8.19 -9.05 16.23
C THR A 284 8.87 -7.81 16.81
N GLN A 285 8.33 -7.22 17.89
CA GLN A 285 8.96 -6.09 18.58
C GLN A 285 10.31 -6.46 19.20
N ALA A 286 10.39 -7.63 19.85
CA ALA A 286 11.63 -8.15 20.41
C ALA A 286 12.68 -8.34 19.30
N LEU A 287 12.29 -9.00 18.21
CA LEU A 287 13.17 -9.24 17.06
C LEU A 287 13.63 -7.93 16.40
N LEU A 288 12.72 -6.98 16.18
CA LEU A 288 13.06 -5.66 15.66
C LEU A 288 14.05 -4.91 16.56
N SER A 289 13.90 -5.01 17.88
CA SER A 289 14.84 -4.44 18.83
C SER A 289 16.24 -5.04 18.64
N ASP A 290 16.34 -6.35 18.51
CA ASP A 290 17.63 -7.04 18.42
C ASP A 290 18.31 -6.82 17.07
N VAL A 291 17.55 -6.85 15.97
CA VAL A 291 18.07 -6.50 14.63
C VAL A 291 18.54 -5.04 14.59
N ARG A 292 17.81 -4.10 15.22
CA ARG A 292 18.25 -2.69 15.32
C ARG A 292 19.57 -2.53 16.08
N LYS A 293 19.75 -3.27 17.18
CA LYS A 293 21.02 -3.28 17.93
C LYS A 293 22.14 -3.85 17.07
N ALA A 294 21.91 -4.97 16.40
CA ALA A 294 22.87 -5.60 15.50
C ALA A 294 23.27 -4.67 14.34
N ASP A 295 22.31 -3.98 13.71
CA ASP A 295 22.57 -2.99 12.66
C ASP A 295 23.35 -1.76 13.15
N ALA A 296 23.16 -1.37 14.41
CA ALA A 296 23.96 -0.32 15.04
C ALA A 296 25.41 -0.77 15.29
N LEU A 297 25.61 -2.06 15.54
CA LEU A 297 26.92 -2.69 15.78
C LEU A 297 27.63 -3.12 14.50
N SER A 298 26.92 -3.35 13.39
CA SER A 298 27.50 -3.80 12.12
C SER A 298 27.82 -2.65 11.17
N GLY A 299 27.13 -1.51 11.28
CA GLY A 299 27.47 -0.29 10.53
C GLY A 299 28.69 0.44 11.11
N GLY A 300 29.10 1.55 10.46
CA GLY A 300 30.15 2.46 10.96
C GLY A 300 29.85 3.11 12.33
N ARG A 301 28.68 2.84 12.90
CA ARG A 301 28.27 3.21 14.26
C ARG A 301 28.94 2.34 15.33
N ALA A 302 29.47 1.16 15.00
CA ALA A 302 30.21 0.31 15.93
C ALA A 302 31.40 1.04 16.57
N ASP A 303 32.19 1.72 15.74
CA ASP A 303 33.33 2.53 16.15
C ASP A 303 32.90 3.72 17.02
N THR A 304 31.75 4.32 16.72
CA THR A 304 31.18 5.42 17.54
C THR A 304 30.66 4.91 18.89
N PHE A 305 29.97 3.76 18.91
CA PHE A 305 29.51 3.10 20.13
C PHE A 305 30.68 2.68 21.02
N LEU A 306 31.75 2.15 20.42
CA LEU A 306 32.97 1.79 21.14
C LEU A 306 33.70 3.03 21.67
N LYS A 307 33.83 4.10 20.88
CA LYS A 307 34.35 5.38 21.36
C LYS A 307 33.51 5.97 22.49
N GLN A 308 32.19 5.88 22.41
CA GLN A 308 31.29 6.33 23.47
C GLN A 308 31.32 5.43 24.72
N SER A 309 31.49 4.12 24.59
CA SER A 309 31.64 3.21 25.74
C SER A 309 32.98 3.44 26.44
N VAL A 310 34.06 3.63 25.67
CA VAL A 310 35.37 4.03 26.20
C VAL A 310 35.30 5.40 26.87
N ALA A 311 34.65 6.39 26.24
CA ALA A 311 34.47 7.72 26.84
C ALA A 311 33.68 7.68 28.16
N ARG A 312 32.56 6.93 28.21
CA ARG A 312 31.80 6.71 29.46
C ARG A 312 32.62 5.96 30.51
N GLY A 313 33.46 5.01 30.11
CA GLY A 313 34.38 4.32 31.00
C GLY A 313 35.43 5.25 31.60
N ILE A 314 36.00 6.15 30.80
CA ILE A 314 36.95 7.18 31.23
C ILE A 314 36.27 8.21 32.14
N GLU A 315 35.05 8.64 31.79
CA GLU A 315 34.25 9.55 32.61
C GLU A 315 33.93 8.94 33.98
N ALA A 316 33.45 7.69 34.01
CA ALA A 316 33.18 6.96 35.25
C ALA A 316 34.44 6.68 36.09
N ALA A 317 35.58 6.41 35.44
CA ALA A 317 36.86 6.25 36.11
C ALA A 317 37.41 7.57 36.66
N GLY A 318 37.15 8.69 35.97
CA GLY A 318 37.54 10.04 36.37
C GLY A 318 36.62 10.67 37.42
N SER A 319 35.34 10.28 37.46
CA SER A 319 34.37 10.76 38.45
C SER A 319 34.44 10.01 39.79
N ASN A 320 35.25 8.95 39.90
CA ASN A 320 35.53 8.29 41.16
C ASN A 320 36.63 9.05 41.92
N GLU A 321 36.25 9.78 42.98
CA GLU A 321 37.13 10.63 43.81
C GLU A 321 38.34 9.94 44.47
N GLY A 322 38.50 8.61 44.33
CA GLY A 322 39.64 7.84 44.82
C GLY A 322 40.36 6.94 43.81
N GLY A 323 39.98 6.96 42.52
CA GLY A 323 40.40 5.92 41.54
C GLY A 323 41.09 6.40 40.26
N GLY A 324 41.27 7.71 40.08
CA GLY A 324 41.77 8.27 38.81
C GLY A 324 43.17 7.82 38.39
N GLY A 325 44.04 7.42 39.33
CA GLY A 325 45.40 6.95 39.03
C GLY A 325 45.50 5.47 38.66
N THR A 326 44.66 4.62 39.27
CA THR A 326 44.71 3.16 39.12
C THR A 326 43.94 2.67 37.89
N GLY A 327 42.83 3.34 37.52
CA GLY A 327 42.07 3.00 36.30
C GLY A 327 42.83 3.30 35.01
N LEU A 328 43.57 4.42 34.95
CA LEU A 328 44.41 4.79 33.80
C LEU A 328 45.66 3.90 33.67
N ALA A 329 46.27 3.51 34.80
CA ALA A 329 47.40 2.58 34.80
C ALA A 329 47.01 1.17 34.34
N MET A 330 45.83 0.68 34.77
CA MET A 330 45.33 -0.64 34.36
C MET A 330 44.87 -0.66 32.88
N MET A 331 44.40 0.48 32.36
CA MET A 331 44.12 0.65 30.92
C MET A 331 45.42 0.68 30.08
N GLY A 332 46.48 1.34 30.57
CA GLY A 332 47.79 1.36 29.90
C GLY A 332 48.50 0.01 29.85
N VAL A 333 48.35 -0.81 30.91
CA VAL A 333 48.88 -2.17 30.96
C VAL A 333 48.01 -3.15 30.16
N GLY A 334 46.68 -2.99 30.18
CA GLY A 334 45.76 -3.80 29.39
C GLY A 334 45.90 -3.60 27.88
N MET A 335 46.20 -2.37 27.43
CA MET A 335 46.36 -2.08 25.99
C MET A 335 47.69 -2.62 25.42
N GLY A 336 48.71 -2.83 26.26
CA GLY A 336 49.94 -3.55 25.90
C GLY A 336 49.74 -5.07 25.76
N ALA A 337 48.81 -5.64 26.52
CA ALA A 337 48.46 -7.07 26.44
C ALA A 337 47.43 -7.38 25.34
N ILE A 338 46.65 -6.38 24.88
CA ILE A 338 45.63 -6.55 23.83
C ILE A 338 46.20 -6.43 22.41
N GLY A 339 47.45 -5.98 22.25
CA GLY A 339 48.15 -5.95 20.95
C GLY A 339 48.32 -7.31 20.26
N GLY A 340 48.01 -8.42 20.96
CA GLY A 340 48.00 -9.78 20.41
C GLY A 340 46.62 -10.39 20.15
N VAL A 341 45.51 -9.67 20.36
CA VAL A 341 44.14 -10.23 20.32
C VAL A 341 43.22 -9.55 19.30
N VAL A 342 43.76 -8.73 18.42
CA VAL A 342 43.03 -8.20 17.26
C VAL A 342 43.18 -9.20 16.09
N PRO A 343 42.12 -9.92 15.67
CA PRO A 343 42.17 -10.62 14.39
C PRO A 343 42.29 -9.57 13.28
N PRO A 344 43.13 -9.81 12.24
CA PRO A 344 43.37 -8.80 11.22
C PRO A 344 42.08 -8.58 10.41
N THR A 345 41.75 -7.31 10.20
CA THR A 345 40.83 -6.87 9.15
C THR A 345 41.23 -7.47 7.79
N PRO A 346 40.28 -8.02 7.01
CA PRO A 346 40.60 -8.60 5.71
C PRO A 346 40.98 -7.50 4.71
N GLY A 347 42.26 -7.42 4.34
CA GLY A 347 42.67 -6.52 3.28
C GLY A 347 44.14 -6.08 3.27
N VAL A 348 45.12 -6.97 3.45
CA VAL A 348 46.46 -6.87 2.84
C VAL A 348 47.20 -8.19 3.06
N GLY A 349 47.85 -8.70 2.02
CA GLY A 349 48.40 -10.04 1.97
C GLY A 349 49.69 -10.28 2.76
N ALA A 350 50.00 -11.58 2.84
CA ALA A 350 51.28 -12.24 3.14
C ALA A 350 51.60 -12.65 4.59
N GLY A 351 51.87 -13.96 4.74
CA GLY A 351 52.86 -14.51 5.67
C GLY A 351 52.32 -15.20 6.92
N ALA A 352 52.14 -16.52 6.87
CA ALA A 352 51.96 -17.35 8.05
C ALA A 352 53.23 -17.38 8.92
N ALA A 353 53.09 -17.17 10.23
CA ALA A 353 54.14 -17.48 11.22
C ALA A 353 53.50 -18.07 12.49
N ALA A 354 54.07 -19.19 12.94
CA ALA A 354 53.65 -19.94 14.13
C ALA A 354 53.97 -19.19 15.44
N PRO A 355 53.21 -19.40 16.54
CA PRO A 355 53.45 -18.70 17.80
C PRO A 355 54.73 -19.18 18.50
N ALA A 356 55.58 -18.22 18.90
CA ALA A 356 56.78 -18.45 19.70
C ALA A 356 56.44 -18.56 21.20
N GLN A 357 57.00 -19.60 21.84
CA GLN A 357 56.85 -19.91 23.26
C GLN A 357 57.74 -18.96 24.10
N ALA A 358 57.15 -18.27 25.09
CA ALA A 358 57.88 -17.32 25.94
C ALA A 358 58.85 -18.04 26.90
N ASP A 359 60.07 -17.52 27.02
CA ASP A 359 61.16 -18.08 27.84
C ASP A 359 60.86 -17.93 29.36
N PRO A 360 60.75 -19.03 30.11
CA PRO A 360 60.41 -19.01 31.54
C PRO A 360 61.45 -18.28 32.41
N ALA A 361 62.71 -18.16 31.96
CA ALA A 361 63.74 -17.41 32.69
C ALA A 361 63.45 -15.89 32.70
N ALA A 362 62.88 -15.35 31.62
CA ALA A 362 62.54 -13.94 31.53
C ALA A 362 61.34 -13.56 32.42
N GLN A 363 60.37 -14.48 32.57
CA GLN A 363 59.22 -14.29 33.46
C GLN A 363 59.63 -14.28 34.93
N LEU A 364 60.54 -15.17 35.34
CA LEU A 364 61.05 -15.21 36.72
C LEU A 364 61.82 -13.94 37.10
N ALA A 365 62.55 -13.34 36.15
CA ALA A 365 63.23 -12.06 36.37
C ALA A 365 62.24 -10.90 36.61
N GLN A 366 61.11 -10.90 35.90
CA GLN A 366 60.05 -9.91 36.11
C GLN A 366 59.36 -10.07 37.47
N TYR A 367 59.05 -11.30 37.89
CA TYR A 367 58.47 -11.52 39.21
C TYR A 367 59.42 -11.13 40.34
N LYS A 368 60.72 -11.34 40.17
CA LYS A 368 61.71 -10.94 41.18
C LYS A 368 61.77 -9.41 41.31
N LYS A 369 61.68 -8.69 40.20
CA LYS A 369 61.60 -7.23 40.22
C LYS A 369 60.34 -6.73 40.93
N MET A 370 59.20 -7.39 40.72
CA MET A 370 57.96 -7.05 41.43
C MET A 370 58.06 -7.27 42.95
N LEU A 371 58.79 -8.30 43.39
CA LEU A 371 59.08 -8.54 44.80
C LEU A 371 60.01 -7.45 45.37
N ASP A 372 61.07 -7.10 44.65
CA ASP A 372 62.03 -6.07 45.05
C ASP A 372 61.38 -4.67 45.11
N ASP A 373 60.40 -4.41 44.23
CA ASP A 373 59.61 -3.17 44.19
C ASP A 373 58.45 -3.17 45.24
N GLY A 374 58.30 -4.24 46.03
CA GLY A 374 57.27 -4.36 47.08
C GLY A 374 55.83 -4.52 46.56
N LEU A 375 55.66 -4.83 45.26
CA LEU A 375 54.36 -4.99 44.61
C LEU A 375 53.71 -6.35 44.88
N ILE A 376 54.51 -7.36 45.26
CA ILE A 376 54.05 -8.70 45.63
C ILE A 376 54.77 -9.18 46.89
N THR A 377 54.17 -10.11 47.61
CA THR A 377 54.78 -10.71 48.79
C THR A 377 55.73 -11.85 48.42
N GLN A 378 56.58 -12.27 49.37
CA GLN A 378 57.48 -13.42 49.18
C GLN A 378 56.71 -14.71 48.85
N GLU A 379 55.53 -14.92 49.47
CA GLU A 379 54.68 -16.08 49.19
C GLU A 379 54.12 -16.06 47.76
N ASP A 380 53.72 -14.89 47.26
CA ASP A 380 53.23 -14.73 45.88
C ASP A 380 54.33 -15.04 44.86
N PHE A 381 55.55 -14.57 45.13
CA PHE A 381 56.71 -14.85 44.28
C PHE A 381 57.01 -16.35 44.20
N ASP A 382 56.97 -17.05 45.33
CA ASP A 382 57.24 -18.49 45.38
C ASP A 382 56.15 -19.33 44.68
N ALA A 383 54.88 -18.90 44.77
CA ALA A 383 53.78 -19.52 44.05
C ALA A 383 53.89 -19.33 42.52
N LEU A 384 54.23 -18.13 42.07
CA LEU A 384 54.45 -17.82 40.66
C LEU A 384 55.67 -18.56 40.10
N LYS A 385 56.74 -18.67 40.89
CA LYS A 385 57.94 -19.42 40.52
C LYS A 385 57.65 -20.91 40.31
N LYS A 386 56.88 -21.53 41.21
CA LYS A 386 56.44 -22.93 41.05
C LYS A 386 55.59 -23.12 39.79
N LYS A 387 54.65 -22.22 39.54
CA LYS A 387 53.80 -22.26 38.34
C LYS A 387 54.60 -22.11 37.04
N THR A 388 55.59 -21.22 37.01
CA THR A 388 56.42 -20.99 35.82
C THR A 388 57.45 -22.10 35.57
N LEU A 389 57.95 -22.74 36.63
CA LEU A 389 58.88 -23.88 36.52
C LEU A 389 58.19 -25.25 36.46
N GLY A 390 56.87 -25.31 36.64
CA GLY A 390 56.08 -26.55 36.63
C GLY A 390 56.34 -27.48 37.83
N LEU A 391 56.63 -26.91 39.01
CA LEU A 391 57.04 -27.62 40.25
C LEU A 391 55.94 -27.69 41.32
#